data_AF-A0A6A3QPV2-F1
#
_entry.id   AF-A0A6A3QPV2-F1
#
_cell.length_a   1.000
_cell.length_b   1.000
_cell.length_c   1.000
_cell.angle_alpha   90.00
_cell.angle_beta   90.00
_cell.angle_gamma   90.00
#
_symmetry.space_group_name_H-M   'P 1'
#
loop_
_entity.id
_entity.type
_entity.pdbx_description
1 polymer ?
#
loop_
_entity_poly.entity_id
_entity_poly.type
_entity_poly.pdbx_seq_one_letter_code
_entity_poly.pdbx_strand_id
1 'polypeptide(L)'
;MLCGAPVVWRSTLQKTVALSSTEAEYMALSDCVKECVWMIYEDNQGAMALAKNVGYQARTKHIDIRYHFIRDKVVSNEVEME
;
A
#
# COMPACT_ATOMS: atom_id res chain seq x y z
N MET A 1 -17.60 -3.88 -17.36
CA MET A 1 -17.39 -5.14 -16.62
C MET A 1 -16.12 -5.79 -17.11
N LEU A 2 -15.31 -6.34 -16.22
CA LEU A 2 -14.18 -7.20 -16.56
C LEU A 2 -14.60 -8.62 -16.12
N CYS A 3 -14.58 -9.60 -17.03
CA CYS A 3 -15.02 -10.99 -16.74
C CYS A 3 -16.42 -11.11 -16.11
N GLY A 4 -17.37 -10.24 -16.48
CA GLY A 4 -18.73 -10.25 -15.90
C GLY A 4 -18.86 -9.62 -14.51
N ALA A 5 -17.77 -9.09 -13.94
CA ALA A 5 -17.79 -8.35 -12.68
C ALA A 5 -17.77 -6.82 -12.90
N PRO A 6 -18.40 -6.04 -12.01
CA PRO A 6 -18.30 -4.58 -12.04
C PRO A 6 -16.85 -4.16 -11.77
N VAL A 7 -16.36 -3.23 -12.58
CA VAL A 7 -15.06 -2.58 -12.35
C VAL A 7 -15.36 -1.28 -11.64
N VAL A 8 -14.73 -1.09 -10.49
CA VAL A 8 -14.76 0.18 -9.75
C VAL A 8 -13.36 0.77 -9.80
N TRP A 9 -13.29 2.08 -9.98
CA TRP A 9 -12.05 2.82 -9.94
C TRP A 9 -12.18 3.96 -8.93
N ARG A 10 -11.08 4.22 -8.22
CA ARG A 10 -10.96 5.35 -7.31
C ARG A 10 -9.59 5.98 -7.50
N SER A 11 -9.58 7.30 -7.50
CA SER A 11 -8.37 8.11 -7.47
C SER A 11 -8.47 9.09 -6.31
N THR A 12 -7.41 9.16 -5.51
CA THR A 12 -7.33 10.05 -4.36
C THR A 12 -6.00 10.76 -4.36
N LEU A 13 -6.02 12.07 -4.12
CA LEU A 13 -4.80 12.85 -3.94
C LEU A 13 -4.17 12.52 -2.57
N GLN A 14 -2.87 12.22 -2.55
CA GLN A 14 -2.15 12.10 -1.28
C GLN A 14 -2.21 13.42 -0.50
N LYS A 15 -2.50 13.32 0.80
CA LYS A 15 -2.58 14.49 1.70
C LYS A 15 -1.23 15.15 1.98
N THR A 16 -0.14 14.42 1.74
CA THR A 16 1.23 14.85 1.99
C THR A 16 2.08 14.57 0.76
N VAL A 17 3.11 15.38 0.55
CA VAL A 17 4.05 15.22 -0.57
C VAL A 17 4.96 14.03 -0.30
N ALA A 18 5.00 13.07 -1.22
CA ALA A 18 5.95 11.96 -1.19
C ALA A 18 7.32 12.41 -1.74
N LEU A 19 8.41 11.96 -1.12
CA LEU A 19 9.77 12.28 -1.55
C LEU A 19 10.35 11.25 -2.53
N SER A 20 9.60 10.18 -2.82
CA SER A 20 9.96 9.16 -3.81
C SER A 20 8.71 8.50 -4.40
N SER A 21 8.83 7.88 -5.57
CA SER A 21 7.74 7.08 -6.16
C SER A 21 7.38 5.90 -5.26
N THR A 22 8.38 5.22 -4.68
CA THR A 22 8.17 4.14 -3.71
C THR A 22 7.35 4.56 -2.49
N GLU A 23 7.59 5.76 -1.97
CA GLU A 23 6.80 6.32 -0.87
C GLU A 23 5.37 6.64 -1.32
N ALA A 24 5.19 7.24 -2.50
CA ALA A 24 3.87 7.55 -3.04
C ALA A 24 2.99 6.30 -3.21
N GLU A 25 3.56 5.24 -3.78
CA GLU A 25 2.88 3.96 -3.96
C GLU A 25 2.62 3.24 -2.63
N TYR A 26 3.58 3.29 -1.70
CA TYR A 26 3.37 2.74 -0.36
C TYR A 26 2.21 3.43 0.39
N MET A 27 2.08 4.75 0.24
CA MET A 27 0.94 5.49 0.79
C MET A 27 -0.38 5.09 0.10
N ALA A 28 -0.36 4.91 -1.23
CA ALA A 28 -1.52 4.49 -2.00
C ALA A 28 -1.98 3.07 -1.61
N LEU A 29 -1.04 2.14 -1.43
CA LEU A 29 -1.29 0.80 -0.91
C LEU A 29 -2.02 0.84 0.43
N SER A 30 -1.57 1.67 1.37
CA SER A 30 -2.21 1.79 2.67
C SER A 30 -3.66 2.31 2.58
N ASP A 31 -3.97 3.16 1.61
CA ASP A 31 -5.35 3.62 1.39
C ASP A 31 -6.19 2.55 0.67
N CYS A 32 -5.61 1.83 -0.29
CA CYS A 32 -6.24 0.69 -0.96
C CYS A 32 -6.66 -0.41 0.04
N VAL A 33 -5.79 -0.78 0.98
CA VAL A 33 -6.07 -1.80 2.01
C VAL A 33 -7.29 -1.46 2.87
N LYS A 34 -7.60 -0.17 3.07
CA LYS A 34 -8.77 0.25 3.86
C LYS A 34 -10.10 -0.03 3.14
N GLU A 35 -10.06 -0.24 1.83
CA GLU A 35 -11.23 -0.44 0.98
C GLU A 35 -11.30 -1.87 0.43
N CYS A 36 -10.14 -2.45 0.10
CA CYS A 36 -9.97 -3.77 -0.46
C CYS A 36 -8.95 -4.55 0.38
N VAL A 37 -9.41 -5.54 1.13
CA VAL A 37 -8.54 -6.32 2.04
C VAL A 37 -7.98 -7.58 1.37
N TRP A 38 -8.67 -8.16 0.38
CA TRP A 38 -8.32 -9.50 -0.10
C TRP A 38 -7.06 -9.58 -0.98
N MET A 39 -7.01 -8.84 -2.09
CA MET A 39 -5.96 -8.99 -3.09
C MET A 39 -5.60 -7.64 -3.70
N ILE A 40 -4.31 -7.30 -3.63
CA ILE A 40 -3.77 -6.05 -4.15
C ILE A 40 -2.64 -6.38 -5.12
N TYR A 41 -2.76 -5.86 -6.33
CA TYR A 41 -1.73 -5.96 -7.35
C TYR A 41 -0.89 -4.69 -7.32
N GLU A 42 0.42 -4.83 -7.22
CA GLU A 42 1.33 -3.69 -7.24
C GLU A 42 2.64 -3.94 -8.00
N ASP A 43 2.98 -3.00 -8.89
CA ASP A 43 4.16 -3.13 -9.76
C ASP A 43 5.46 -2.66 -9.09
N ASN A 44 5.37 -1.75 -8.11
CA ASN A 44 6.51 -1.19 -7.42
C ASN A 44 7.05 -2.14 -6.33
N GLN A 45 8.07 -2.90 -6.71
CA GLN A 45 8.76 -3.84 -5.82
C GLN A 45 9.30 -3.19 -4.54
N GLY A 46 9.68 -1.90 -4.60
CA GLY A 46 10.11 -1.15 -3.42
C GLY A 46 8.97 -0.94 -2.42
N ALA A 47 7.78 -0.59 -2.90
CA ALA A 47 6.61 -0.36 -2.06
C ALA A 47 6.11 -1.68 -1.45
N MET A 48 6.12 -2.74 -2.26
CA MET A 48 5.84 -4.10 -1.79
C MET A 48 6.84 -4.56 -0.73
N ALA A 49 8.14 -4.28 -0.88
CA ALA A 49 9.13 -4.57 0.14
C ALA A 49 8.91 -3.78 1.44
N LEU A 50 8.46 -2.52 1.36
CA LEU A 50 8.11 -1.70 2.52
C LEU A 50 6.88 -2.21 3.27
N ALA A 51 5.92 -2.79 2.56
CA ALA A 51 4.72 -3.40 3.14
C ALA A 51 5.03 -4.76 3.80
N LYS A 52 5.90 -5.57 3.19
CA LYS A 52 6.31 -6.88 3.73
C LYS A 52 7.34 -6.80 4.86
N ASN A 53 8.03 -5.68 5.04
CA ASN A 53 9.11 -5.53 6.03
C ASN A 53 8.73 -4.62 7.20
N VAL A 54 8.54 -5.21 8.38
CA VAL A 54 8.30 -4.50 9.66
C VAL A 54 9.59 -3.92 10.26
N GLY A 55 10.75 -4.25 9.68
CA GLY A 55 12.05 -3.82 10.16
C GLY A 55 12.28 -2.31 10.07
N TYR A 56 13.16 -1.82 10.94
CA TYR A 56 13.57 -0.43 10.96
C TYR A 56 14.40 -0.07 9.70
N GLN A 57 13.93 0.91 8.93
CA GLN A 57 14.67 1.48 7.81
C GLN A 57 14.86 2.99 8.04
N ALA A 58 16.13 3.42 8.11
CA ALA A 58 16.46 4.82 8.35
C ALA A 58 15.87 5.78 7.29
N ARG A 59 15.71 5.30 6.05
CA ARG A 59 15.17 6.07 4.93
C ARG A 59 13.64 6.15 4.88
N THR A 60 12.92 5.52 5.80
CA THR A 60 11.44 5.52 5.80
C THR A 60 10.86 6.15 7.06
N LYS A 61 11.70 6.75 7.91
CA LYS A 61 11.28 7.36 9.18
C LYS A 61 10.37 8.57 9.01
N HIS A 62 10.52 9.27 7.88
CA HIS A 62 9.71 10.43 7.54
C HIS A 62 8.32 10.03 7.03
N ILE A 63 8.11 8.74 6.73
CA ILE A 63 6.80 8.23 6.35
C ILE A 63 5.92 8.19 7.60
N ASP A 64 4.77 8.82 7.47
CA ASP A 64 3.83 8.99 8.57
C ASP A 64 3.31 7.62 9.06
N ILE A 65 3.27 7.42 10.38
CA ILE A 65 3.02 6.09 11.00
C ILE A 65 1.69 5.48 10.54
N ARG A 66 0.70 6.31 10.20
CA ARG A 66 -0.61 5.85 9.70
C ARG A 66 -0.51 4.96 8.46
N TYR A 67 0.53 5.12 7.65
CA TYR A 67 0.74 4.32 6.44
C TYR A 67 1.35 2.94 6.75
N HIS A 68 1.95 2.77 7.92
CA HIS A 68 2.50 1.49 8.35
C HIS A 68 1.45 0.45 8.73
N PHE A 69 0.18 0.83 8.84
CA PHE A 69 -0.94 -0.09 9.07
C PHE A 69 -0.98 -1.28 8.10
N ILE A 70 -0.57 -1.08 6.84
CA ILE A 70 -0.51 -2.18 5.86
C ILE A 70 0.40 -3.33 6.32
N ARG A 71 1.46 -3.04 7.07
CA ARG A 71 2.39 -4.07 7.56
C ARG A 71 1.69 -5.04 8.51
N ASP A 72 0.85 -4.51 9.39
CA ASP A 72 0.08 -5.35 10.33
C ASP A 72 -0.91 -6.26 9.58
N LYS A 73 -1.48 -5.76 8.48
CA LYS A 73 -2.42 -6.51 7.64
C LYS A 73 -1.74 -7.59 6.80
N VAL A 74 -0.55 -7.29 6.29
CA VAL A 74 0.29 -8.28 5.59
C VAL A 74 0.77 -9.35 6.57
N VAL A 75 1.21 -8.97 7.78
CA VAL A 75 1.65 -9.93 8.81
C VAL A 75 0.50 -10.81 9.31
N SER A 76 -0.71 -10.26 9.39
CA SER A 76 -1.91 -11.01 9.80
C SER A 76 -2.45 -11.93 8.69
N ASN A 77 -1.81 -11.98 7.51
CA ASN A 77 -2.29 -12.66 6.31
C ASN A 77 -3.73 -12.25 5.92
N GLU A 78 -4.14 -11.04 6.28
CA GLU A 78 -5.44 -10.51 5.85
C GLU A 78 -5.38 -10.00 4.40
N VAL A 79 -4.20 -9.58 3.95
CA VAL A 79 -3.95 -8.99 2.62
C VAL A 79 -2.88 -9.79 1.89
N GLU A 80 -3.22 -10.27 0.70
CA GLU A 80 -2.24 -10.82 -0.24
C GLU A 80 -1.80 -9.75 -1.24
N MET A 81 -0.48 -9.66 -1.45
CA MET A 81 0.15 -8.71 -2.36
C MET A 81 0.96 -9.43 -3.44
N GLU A 82 0.58 -9.21 -4.70
CA GLU A 82 1.26 -9.68 -5.92
C GLU A 82 1.90 -8.54 -6.71
#